data_AF-A0A225SS51-F1
#
_entry.id   AF-A0A225SS51-F1
#
_cell.length_a   1.000
_cell.length_b   1.000
_cell.length_c   1.000
_cell.angle_alpha   90.00
_cell.angle_beta   90.00
_cell.angle_gamma   90.00
#
_symmetry.space_group_name_H-M   'P 1'
#
loop_
_entity.id
_entity.type
_entity.pdbx_description
1 polymer ?
#
loop_
_entity_poly.entity_id
_entity_poly.type
_entity_poly.pdbx_seq_one_letter_code
_entity_poly.pdbx_strand_id
1 'polypeptide(L)'
;MPLARAYFTQLLLGTLHAALLLCLLPLAAGATLLLLPHDLLQQWGLHQWRSALQQHRENLYWLAAMLMAGTLAWFYYGMGRVIVLAKPRWRTAYQTTTLLYMLVMSYGVAIALVSTTRPHYRQCEMYTQKLNGGLRHYRGEQFRVELCGSGSDANRRDHIRLRIFDEKGEARAVRYFTVHWGGPYPQLIDYARDHLAYFDASEGEDEDFVKVVPMPPTLADWISTRIPLLD
;
A
#
# COMPACT_ATOMS: atom_id res chain seq x y z
N MET A 1 -33.86 22.12 -10.00
CA MET A 1 -33.88 20.74 -9.47
C MET A 1 -33.53 19.63 -10.47
N PRO A 2 -33.83 19.68 -11.80
CA PRO A 2 -33.55 18.55 -12.69
C PRO A 2 -32.04 18.30 -12.92
N LEU A 3 -31.24 19.36 -12.93
CA LEU A 3 -29.80 19.26 -13.20
C LEU A 3 -29.00 18.62 -12.07
N ALA A 4 -29.38 18.86 -10.81
CA ALA A 4 -28.77 18.18 -9.67
C ALA A 4 -29.07 16.68 -9.69
N ARG A 5 -30.32 16.30 -10.02
CA ARG A 5 -30.68 14.89 -10.22
C ARG A 5 -29.87 14.26 -11.35
N ALA A 6 -29.74 14.94 -12.49
CA ALA A 6 -28.93 14.47 -13.62
C ALA A 6 -27.45 14.29 -13.24
N TYR A 7 -26.88 15.20 -12.44
CA TYR A 7 -25.52 15.07 -11.93
C TYR A 7 -25.38 13.85 -11.02
N PHE A 8 -26.28 13.65 -10.05
CA PHE A 8 -26.22 12.49 -9.16
C PHE A 8 -26.45 11.17 -9.88
N THR A 9 -27.36 11.12 -10.85
CA THR A 9 -27.57 9.92 -11.67
C THR A 9 -26.35 9.60 -12.52
N GLN A 10 -25.70 10.62 -13.09
CA GLN A 10 -24.47 10.43 -13.86
C GLN A 10 -23.31 9.98 -12.97
N LEU A 11 -23.21 10.55 -11.76
CA LEU A 11 -22.23 10.13 -10.76
C LEU A 11 -22.44 8.64 -10.44
N LEU A 12 -23.67 8.23 -10.10
CA LEU A 12 -23.99 6.85 -9.75
C LEU A 12 -23.74 5.89 -10.92
N LEU A 13 -24.21 6.22 -12.12
CA LEU A 13 -23.94 5.41 -13.32
C LEU A 13 -22.45 5.31 -13.60
N GLY A 14 -21.71 6.42 -13.55
CA GLY A 14 -20.27 6.43 -13.75
C GLY A 14 -19.54 5.55 -12.74
N THR A 15 -19.98 5.56 -11.48
CA THR A 15 -19.40 4.71 -10.43
C THR A 15 -19.69 3.23 -10.63
N LEU A 16 -20.91 2.88 -11.04
CA LEU A 16 -21.27 1.51 -11.39
C LEU A 16 -20.42 0.99 -12.56
N HIS A 17 -20.21 1.81 -13.60
CA HIS A 17 -19.38 1.42 -14.73
C HIS A 17 -17.91 1.26 -14.33
N ALA A 18 -17.37 2.18 -13.52
CA ALA A 18 -16.00 2.08 -13.03
C ALA A 18 -15.81 0.84 -12.15
N ALA A 19 -16.74 0.56 -11.23
CA ALA A 19 -16.72 -0.63 -10.39
C ALA A 19 -16.83 -1.91 -11.22
N LEU A 20 -17.75 -1.94 -12.19
CA LEU A 20 -17.93 -3.07 -13.09
C LEU A 20 -16.67 -3.34 -13.92
N LEU A 21 -16.01 -2.31 -14.45
CA LEU A 21 -14.71 -2.47 -15.14
C LEU A 21 -13.62 -3.02 -14.20
N LEU A 22 -13.51 -2.47 -12.99
CA LEU A 22 -12.53 -2.91 -11.99
C LEU A 22 -12.78 -4.35 -11.51
N CYS A 23 -14.03 -4.79 -11.45
CA CYS A 23 -14.40 -6.15 -11.03
C CYS A 23 -14.39 -7.17 -12.18
N LEU A 24 -14.76 -6.79 -13.40
CA LEU A 24 -14.83 -7.72 -14.53
C LEU A 24 -13.46 -8.13 -15.04
N LEU A 25 -12.45 -7.28 -14.95
CA LEU A 25 -11.09 -7.62 -15.38
C LEU A 25 -10.48 -8.80 -14.58
N PRO A 26 -10.50 -8.82 -13.24
CA PRO A 26 -10.03 -9.97 -12.48
C PRO A 26 -10.95 -11.18 -12.61
N LEU A 27 -12.26 -11.01 -12.81
CA LEU A 27 -13.18 -12.12 -13.06
C LEU A 27 -12.97 -12.77 -14.43
N ALA A 28 -12.70 -11.98 -15.47
CA ALA A 28 -12.37 -12.48 -16.80
C ALA A 28 -11.03 -13.23 -16.78
N ALA A 29 -10.02 -12.68 -16.09
CA ALA A 29 -8.76 -13.39 -15.85
C ALA A 29 -8.99 -14.70 -15.08
N GLY A 30 -9.82 -14.68 -14.03
CA GLY A 30 -10.24 -15.88 -13.29
C GLY A 30 -10.96 -16.92 -14.16
N ALA A 31 -11.85 -16.48 -15.05
CA ALA A 31 -12.58 -17.35 -15.96
C ALA A 31 -11.65 -17.96 -17.03
N THR A 32 -10.65 -17.22 -17.52
CA THR A 32 -9.62 -17.80 -18.40
C THR A 32 -8.79 -18.86 -17.69
N LEU A 33 -8.59 -18.75 -16.36
CA LEU A 33 -7.92 -19.77 -15.56
C LEU A 33 -8.74 -21.06 -15.43
N LEU A 34 -10.08 -20.98 -15.44
CA LEU A 34 -10.96 -22.15 -15.41
C LEU A 34 -10.94 -22.96 -16.72
N LEU A 35 -10.42 -22.37 -17.80
CA LEU A 35 -10.23 -23.06 -19.08
C LEU A 35 -8.88 -23.80 -19.15
N LEU A 36 -7.99 -23.64 -18.16
CA LEU A 36 -6.76 -24.42 -18.08
C LEU A 36 -7.03 -25.85 -17.59
N PRO A 37 -6.24 -26.83 -18.07
CA PRO A 37 -6.37 -28.22 -17.67
C PRO A 37 -6.23 -28.41 -16.15
N HIS A 38 -7.01 -29.33 -15.60
CA HIS A 38 -7.17 -29.54 -14.15
C HIS A 38 -5.86 -29.84 -13.42
N ASP A 39 -4.92 -30.52 -14.10
CA ASP A 39 -3.60 -30.87 -13.56
C ASP A 39 -2.72 -29.64 -13.27
N LEU A 40 -2.86 -28.59 -14.08
CA LEU A 40 -2.18 -27.30 -13.91
C LEU A 40 -2.84 -26.47 -12.80
N LEU A 41 -4.16 -26.59 -12.67
CA LEU A 41 -4.98 -25.88 -11.67
C LEU A 41 -4.74 -26.40 -10.25
N GLN A 42 -4.49 -27.71 -10.09
CA GLN A 42 -4.18 -28.33 -8.80
C GLN A 42 -2.74 -28.03 -8.32
N GLN A 43 -1.81 -27.81 -9.24
CA GLN A 43 -0.46 -27.32 -8.92
C GLN A 43 -0.49 -25.85 -8.48
N TRP A 44 -1.31 -25.01 -9.13
CA TRP A 44 -1.53 -23.58 -8.84
C TRP A 44 -2.52 -23.34 -7.69
N GLY A 45 -2.27 -23.93 -6.51
CA GLY A 45 -3.07 -23.65 -5.32
C GLY A 45 -3.10 -22.15 -4.93
N LEU A 46 -4.12 -21.72 -4.16
CA LEU A 46 -4.31 -20.34 -3.69
C LEU A 46 -3.05 -19.68 -3.06
N HIS A 47 -2.17 -20.48 -2.45
CA HIS A 47 -0.89 -20.01 -1.91
C HIS A 47 0.12 -19.60 -3.00
N GLN A 48 0.19 -20.33 -4.11
CA GLN A 48 1.06 -19.98 -5.24
C GLN A 48 0.59 -18.71 -5.95
N TRP A 49 -0.74 -18.50 -6.05
CA TRP A 49 -1.29 -17.26 -6.60
C TRP A 49 -0.85 -16.04 -5.78
N ARG A 50 -0.93 -16.12 -4.44
CA ARG A 50 -0.48 -15.03 -3.56
C ARG A 50 1.02 -14.76 -3.68
N SER A 51 1.85 -15.79 -3.76
CA SER A 51 3.30 -15.60 -3.97
C SER A 51 3.62 -15.01 -5.34
N ALA A 52 2.89 -15.40 -6.40
CA ALA A 52 3.06 -14.84 -7.74
C ALA A 52 2.64 -13.36 -7.82
N LEU A 53 1.51 -13.00 -7.18
CA LEU A 53 1.09 -11.60 -7.02
C LEU A 53 2.14 -10.77 -6.28
N GLN A 54 2.78 -11.34 -5.26
CA GLN A 54 3.82 -10.67 -4.50
C GLN A 54 5.12 -10.50 -5.32
N GLN A 55 5.49 -11.50 -6.11
CA GLN A 55 6.67 -11.45 -6.98
C GLN A 55 6.56 -10.39 -8.08
N HIS A 56 5.36 -10.20 -8.64
CA HIS A 56 5.10 -9.23 -9.70
C HIS A 56 4.36 -7.98 -9.21
N ARG A 57 4.46 -7.67 -7.92
CA ARG A 57 3.70 -6.59 -7.25
C ARG A 57 3.87 -5.24 -7.92
N GLU A 58 5.09 -4.88 -8.34
CA GLU A 58 5.38 -3.61 -9.02
C GLU A 58 4.68 -3.52 -10.38
N ASN A 59 4.77 -4.56 -11.20
CA ASN A 59 4.05 -4.63 -12.47
C ASN A 59 2.54 -4.52 -12.26
N LEU A 60 2.03 -5.15 -11.20
CA LEU A 60 0.62 -5.10 -10.81
C LEU A 60 0.19 -3.69 -10.43
N TYR A 61 1.03 -2.96 -9.69
CA TYR A 61 0.79 -1.57 -9.32
C TYR A 61 0.79 -0.65 -10.56
N TRP A 62 1.72 -0.84 -11.48
CA TRP A 62 1.75 -0.09 -12.74
C TRP A 62 0.52 -0.35 -13.61
N LEU A 63 0.15 -1.62 -13.79
CA LEU A 63 -1.06 -1.99 -14.55
C LEU A 63 -2.32 -1.41 -13.91
N ALA A 64 -2.45 -1.54 -12.58
CA ALA A 64 -3.56 -0.96 -11.85
C ALA A 64 -3.60 0.56 -11.96
N ALA A 65 -2.43 1.23 -11.90
CA ALA A 65 -2.32 2.69 -12.06
C ALA A 65 -2.73 3.15 -13.47
N MET A 66 -2.28 2.47 -14.53
CA MET A 66 -2.69 2.77 -15.90
C MET A 66 -4.20 2.59 -16.09
N LEU A 67 -4.75 1.48 -15.58
CA LEU A 67 -6.17 1.20 -15.65
C LEU A 67 -6.98 2.26 -14.90
N MET A 68 -6.54 2.61 -13.70
CA MET A 68 -7.16 3.63 -12.87
C MET A 68 -7.11 5.00 -13.56
N ALA A 69 -5.98 5.38 -14.15
CA ALA A 69 -5.86 6.63 -14.91
C ALA A 69 -6.86 6.68 -16.09
N GLY A 70 -6.99 5.58 -16.84
CA GLY A 70 -7.96 5.47 -17.93
C GLY A 70 -9.41 5.59 -17.46
N THR A 71 -9.77 4.88 -16.37
CA THR A 71 -11.13 4.92 -15.81
C THR A 71 -11.47 6.29 -15.21
N LEU A 72 -10.54 6.95 -14.53
CA LEU A 72 -10.72 8.30 -13.99
C LEU A 72 -10.86 9.34 -15.11
N ALA A 73 -10.05 9.25 -16.18
CA ALA A 73 -10.17 10.14 -17.33
C ALA A 73 -11.53 10.00 -18.02
N TRP A 74 -11.99 8.76 -18.23
CA TRP A 74 -13.31 8.47 -18.77
C TRP A 74 -14.43 9.00 -17.87
N PHE A 75 -14.33 8.78 -16.56
CA PHE A 75 -15.29 9.26 -15.57
C PHE A 75 -15.36 10.80 -15.57
N TYR A 76 -14.22 11.47 -15.54
CA TYR A 76 -14.14 12.94 -15.57
C TYR A 76 -14.74 13.50 -16.86
N TYR A 77 -14.45 12.89 -18.01
CA TYR A 77 -15.06 13.27 -19.30
C TYR A 77 -16.59 13.12 -19.26
N GLY A 78 -17.09 12.00 -18.73
CA GLY A 78 -18.53 11.75 -18.56
C GLY A 78 -19.21 12.79 -17.66
N MET A 79 -18.57 13.17 -16.55
CA MET A 79 -19.08 14.21 -15.65
C MET A 79 -19.04 15.60 -16.29
N GLY A 80 -17.99 15.91 -17.07
CA GLY A 80 -17.85 17.16 -17.81
C GLY A 80 -19.06 17.46 -18.70
N ARG A 81 -19.63 16.44 -19.36
CA ARG A 81 -20.84 16.60 -20.20
C ARG A 81 -22.04 17.14 -19.43
N VAL A 82 -22.21 16.77 -18.17
CA VAL A 82 -23.32 17.23 -17.32
C VAL A 82 -22.99 18.57 -16.65
N ILE A 83 -21.74 18.75 -16.23
CA ILE A 83 -21.28 19.96 -15.55
C ILE A 83 -21.37 21.19 -16.47
N VAL A 84 -21.07 21.07 -17.76
CA VAL A 84 -21.15 22.19 -18.72
C VAL A 84 -22.57 22.75 -18.82
N LEU A 85 -23.60 21.93 -18.62
CA LEU A 85 -25.00 22.34 -18.62
C LEU A 85 -25.38 23.15 -17.35
N ALA A 86 -24.57 23.09 -16.29
CA ALA A 86 -24.84 23.81 -15.05
C ALA A 86 -24.65 25.33 -15.22
N LYS A 87 -25.37 26.11 -14.40
CA LYS A 87 -25.18 27.57 -14.31
C LYS A 87 -23.75 27.90 -13.89
N PRO A 88 -23.13 28.99 -14.39
CA PRO A 88 -21.73 29.34 -14.12
C PRO A 88 -21.36 29.30 -12.63
N ARG A 89 -22.22 29.82 -11.74
CA ARG A 89 -21.98 29.83 -10.29
C ARG A 89 -21.82 28.45 -9.65
N TRP A 90 -22.44 27.41 -10.22
CA TRP A 90 -22.45 26.05 -9.68
C TRP A 90 -21.45 25.12 -10.36
N ARG A 91 -20.87 25.54 -11.50
CA ARG A 91 -19.90 24.72 -12.24
C ARG A 91 -18.68 24.38 -11.39
N THR A 92 -18.10 25.38 -10.73
CA THR A 92 -16.94 25.19 -9.85
C THR A 92 -17.25 24.21 -8.73
N ALA A 93 -18.40 24.35 -8.07
CA ALA A 93 -18.80 23.45 -6.98
C ALA A 93 -18.95 21.99 -7.46
N TYR A 94 -19.54 21.76 -8.64
CA TYR A 94 -19.65 20.41 -9.20
C TYR A 94 -18.30 19.85 -9.64
N GLN A 95 -17.41 20.68 -10.20
CA GLN A 95 -16.04 20.27 -10.54
C GLN A 95 -15.24 19.88 -9.29
N THR A 96 -15.23 20.71 -8.24
CA THR A 96 -14.51 20.40 -6.99
C THR A 96 -15.05 19.13 -6.34
N THR A 97 -16.37 18.96 -6.34
CA THR A 97 -17.01 17.75 -5.79
C THR A 97 -16.62 16.51 -6.59
N THR A 98 -16.56 16.60 -7.92
CA THR A 98 -16.16 15.49 -8.80
C THR A 98 -14.69 15.12 -8.56
N LEU A 99 -13.79 16.12 -8.46
CA LEU A 99 -12.37 15.89 -8.18
C LEU A 99 -12.15 15.24 -6.81
N LEU A 100 -12.82 15.73 -5.76
CA LEU A 100 -12.74 15.15 -4.42
C LEU A 100 -13.26 13.72 -4.40
N TYR A 101 -14.38 13.47 -5.08
CA TYR A 101 -14.95 12.12 -5.20
C TYR A 101 -13.97 11.16 -5.89
N MET A 102 -13.35 11.57 -7.00
CA MET A 102 -12.34 10.78 -7.69
C MET A 102 -11.14 10.47 -6.80
N LEU A 103 -10.64 11.46 -6.05
CA LEU A 103 -9.51 11.28 -5.13
C LEU A 103 -9.82 10.25 -4.04
N VAL A 104 -11.01 10.33 -3.44
CA VAL A 104 -11.45 9.37 -2.40
C VAL A 104 -11.54 7.95 -2.99
N MET A 105 -12.10 7.81 -4.19
CA MET A 105 -12.22 6.51 -4.86
C MET A 105 -10.87 5.91 -5.24
N SER A 106 -9.96 6.71 -5.84
CA SER A 106 -8.62 6.24 -6.19
C SER A 106 -7.83 5.82 -4.96
N TYR A 107 -7.93 6.60 -3.88
CA TYR A 107 -7.28 6.27 -2.61
C TYR A 107 -7.83 4.97 -2.01
N GLY A 108 -9.15 4.77 -2.03
CA GLY A 108 -9.77 3.52 -1.57
C GLY A 108 -9.32 2.28 -2.35
N VAL A 109 -9.23 2.37 -3.68
CA VAL A 109 -8.71 1.29 -4.54
C VAL A 109 -7.24 1.01 -4.24
N ALA A 110 -6.42 2.05 -4.11
CA ALA A 110 -5.00 1.90 -3.77
C ALA A 110 -4.82 1.18 -2.43
N ILE A 111 -5.60 1.56 -1.40
CA ILE A 111 -5.56 0.90 -0.09
C ILE A 111 -5.91 -0.58 -0.23
N ALA A 112 -7.03 -0.90 -0.89
CA ALA A 112 -7.49 -2.28 -1.05
C ALA A 112 -6.45 -3.14 -1.79
N LEU A 113 -5.82 -2.58 -2.82
CA LEU A 113 -4.79 -3.25 -3.60
C LEU A 113 -3.55 -3.53 -2.73
N VAL A 114 -3.03 -2.52 -2.04
CA VAL A 114 -1.85 -2.66 -1.20
C VAL A 114 -2.14 -3.56 0.00
N SER A 115 -3.29 -3.43 0.66
CA SER A 115 -3.63 -4.28 1.82
C SER A 115 -3.72 -5.76 1.44
N THR A 116 -4.20 -6.06 0.24
CA THR A 116 -4.35 -7.44 -0.26
C THR A 116 -3.03 -8.04 -0.74
N THR A 117 -2.13 -7.19 -1.25
CA THR A 117 -0.81 -7.61 -1.77
C THR A 117 0.30 -7.52 -0.72
N ARG A 118 0.06 -6.92 0.45
CA ARG A 118 1.04 -6.83 1.53
C ARG A 118 1.41 -8.22 2.06
N PRO A 119 2.70 -8.48 2.31
CA PRO A 119 3.15 -9.73 2.91
C PRO A 119 2.50 -9.96 4.28
N HIS A 120 2.26 -11.23 4.62
CA HIS A 120 1.77 -11.57 5.94
C HIS A 120 2.92 -11.62 6.95
N TYR A 121 3.05 -10.57 7.76
CA TYR A 121 4.10 -10.44 8.77
C TYR A 121 3.79 -11.27 10.02
N ARG A 122 4.76 -12.08 10.44
CA ARG A 122 4.65 -13.06 11.54
C ARG A 122 5.94 -13.16 12.35
N GLN A 123 5.94 -14.01 13.38
CA GLN A 123 7.10 -14.36 14.20
C GLN A 123 7.80 -13.14 14.83
N CYS A 124 7.02 -12.16 15.29
CA CYS A 124 7.56 -10.85 15.67
C CYS A 124 8.61 -10.92 16.79
N GLU A 125 8.47 -11.81 17.76
CA GLU A 125 9.47 -11.96 18.83
C GLU A 125 10.83 -12.42 18.29
N MET A 126 10.83 -13.44 17.44
CA MET A 126 12.05 -13.97 16.81
C MET A 126 12.77 -12.92 15.97
N TYR A 127 12.03 -12.20 15.12
CA TYR A 127 12.61 -11.15 14.26
C TYR A 127 13.08 -9.95 15.07
N THR A 128 12.36 -9.57 16.13
CA THR A 128 12.77 -8.51 17.06
C THR A 128 14.13 -8.84 17.68
N GLN A 129 14.32 -10.06 18.19
CA GLN A 129 15.61 -10.49 18.74
C GLN A 129 16.69 -10.54 17.66
N LYS A 130 16.38 -11.13 16.50
CA LYS A 130 17.34 -11.34 15.41
C LYS A 130 17.86 -10.04 14.78
N LEU A 131 17.04 -8.99 14.75
CA LEU A 131 17.36 -7.71 14.11
C LEU A 131 17.73 -6.62 15.14
N ASN A 132 18.10 -6.99 16.36
CA ASN A 132 18.47 -6.05 17.43
C ASN A 132 17.34 -5.07 17.82
N GLY A 133 16.08 -5.49 17.73
CA GLY A 133 14.92 -4.75 18.24
C GLY A 133 14.86 -4.73 19.78
N GLY A 134 13.66 -4.53 20.31
CA GLY A 134 13.37 -4.59 21.75
C GLY A 134 13.18 -3.21 22.39
N LEU A 135 13.38 -3.14 23.71
CA LEU A 135 13.17 -1.93 24.49
C LEU A 135 14.37 -0.99 24.39
N ARG A 136 14.10 0.29 24.17
CA ARG A 136 15.11 1.36 24.03
C ARG A 136 14.67 2.61 24.76
N HIS A 137 15.64 3.34 25.29
CA HIS A 137 15.38 4.60 25.99
C HIS A 137 15.91 5.76 25.15
N TYR A 138 15.04 6.72 24.87
CA TYR A 138 15.36 7.92 24.12
C TYR A 138 14.82 9.13 24.86
N ARG A 139 15.73 10.06 25.24
CA ARG A 139 15.37 11.32 25.91
C ARG A 139 14.47 11.14 27.15
N GLY A 140 14.65 10.04 27.89
CA GLY A 140 13.87 9.73 29.09
C GLY A 140 12.55 9.01 28.85
N GLU A 141 12.18 8.74 27.59
CA GLU A 141 11.02 7.94 27.21
C GLU A 141 11.46 6.54 26.76
N GLN A 142 10.68 5.53 27.14
CA GLN A 142 10.90 4.15 26.72
C GLN A 142 10.08 3.82 25.47
N PHE A 143 10.75 3.27 24.46
CA PHE A 143 10.15 2.80 23.21
C PHE A 143 10.38 1.31 23.03
N ARG A 144 9.39 0.62 22.48
CA ARG A 144 9.50 -0.78 22.06
C ARG A 144 9.59 -0.86 20.55
N VAL A 145 10.75 -1.28 20.04
CA VAL A 145 10.97 -1.55 18.62
C VAL A 145 10.64 -3.01 18.35
N GLU A 146 9.52 -3.26 17.68
CA GLU A 146 9.05 -4.60 17.29
C GLU A 146 9.29 -4.81 15.79
N LEU A 147 9.82 -5.98 15.43
CA LEU A 147 10.03 -6.38 14.05
C LEU A 147 9.31 -7.68 13.76
N CYS A 148 8.62 -7.76 12.64
CA CYS A 148 7.97 -8.98 12.16
C CYS A 148 8.42 -9.24 10.72
N GLY A 149 8.73 -10.50 10.37
CA GLY A 149 9.11 -10.86 9.00
C GLY A 149 8.00 -11.59 8.25
N SER A 150 8.04 -11.56 6.93
CA SER A 150 7.15 -12.36 6.07
C SER A 150 7.65 -13.81 5.91
N GLY A 151 8.94 -14.02 6.13
CA GLY A 151 9.66 -15.23 5.76
C GLY A 151 10.47 -15.00 4.49
N SER A 152 11.63 -15.65 4.45
CA SER A 152 12.58 -15.53 3.35
C SER A 152 12.11 -16.23 2.07
N ASP A 153 12.31 -15.57 0.93
CA ASP A 153 12.13 -16.16 -0.40
C ASP A 153 13.34 -17.02 -0.83
N ALA A 154 13.27 -17.57 -2.05
CA ALA A 154 14.33 -18.40 -2.65
C ALA A 154 15.65 -17.63 -2.85
N ASN A 155 15.59 -16.31 -3.01
CA ASN A 155 16.73 -15.42 -3.14
C ASN A 155 17.16 -14.86 -1.78
N ARG A 156 16.76 -15.50 -0.68
CA ARG A 156 17.13 -15.10 0.68
C ARG A 156 16.66 -13.69 1.07
N ARG A 157 15.70 -13.11 0.35
CA ARG A 157 15.10 -11.80 0.67
C ARG A 157 13.90 -11.99 1.58
N ASP A 158 13.76 -11.14 2.58
CA ASP A 158 12.68 -11.21 3.56
C ASP A 158 12.14 -9.81 3.82
N HIS A 159 10.82 -9.64 3.76
CA HIS A 159 10.20 -8.36 4.03
C HIS A 159 9.95 -8.22 5.53
N ILE A 160 10.41 -7.10 6.07
CA ILE A 160 10.34 -6.79 7.48
C ILE A 160 9.40 -5.61 7.70
N ARG A 161 8.52 -5.74 8.69
CA ARG A 161 7.74 -4.64 9.25
C ARG A 161 8.33 -4.26 10.59
N LEU A 162 8.83 -3.04 10.70
CA LEU A 162 9.27 -2.41 11.94
C LEU A 162 8.15 -1.54 12.49
N ARG A 163 7.86 -1.68 13.78
CA ARG A 163 6.92 -0.84 14.52
C ARG A 163 7.59 -0.31 15.78
N ILE A 164 7.49 0.99 15.99
CA ILE A 164 7.98 1.65 17.21
C ILE A 164 6.77 2.00 18.05
N PHE A 165 6.69 1.43 19.24
CA PHE A 165 5.63 1.71 20.20
C PHE A 165 6.15 2.60 21.32
N ASP A 166 5.30 3.51 21.82
CA ASP A 166 5.55 4.23 23.06
C ASP A 166 5.25 3.37 24.30
N GLU A 167 5.44 3.94 25.48
CA GLU A 167 5.18 3.31 26.78
C GLU A 167 3.72 2.89 26.97
N LYS A 168 2.78 3.55 26.28
CA LYS A 168 1.34 3.24 26.32
C LYS A 168 0.98 2.11 25.36
N GLY A 169 1.93 1.65 24.54
CA GLY A 169 1.72 0.65 23.52
C GLY A 169 1.12 1.20 22.22
N GLU A 170 1.09 2.52 22.02
CA GLU A 170 0.64 3.12 20.77
C GLU A 170 1.74 3.11 19.71
N ALA A 171 1.39 2.77 18.47
CA ALA A 171 2.34 2.80 17.35
C ALA A 171 2.68 4.26 16.96
N ARG A 172 3.94 4.64 17.18
CA ARG A 172 4.51 5.96 16.88
C ARG A 172 5.15 6.04 15.50
N ALA A 173 5.66 4.93 14.99
CA ALA A 173 6.16 4.81 13.63
C ALA A 173 5.97 3.39 13.12
N VAL A 174 5.75 3.26 11.81
CA VAL A 174 5.78 1.98 11.09
C VAL A 174 6.69 2.15 9.88
N ARG A 175 7.55 1.16 9.63
CA ARG A 175 8.39 1.09 8.43
C ARG A 175 8.35 -0.30 7.85
N TYR A 176 8.55 -0.36 6.54
CA TYR A 176 8.63 -1.59 5.77
C TYR A 176 9.93 -1.57 4.99
N PHE A 177 10.70 -2.65 5.07
CA PHE A 177 11.98 -2.76 4.37
C PHE A 177 12.28 -4.22 4.03
N THR A 178 13.28 -4.44 3.18
CA THR A 178 13.71 -5.80 2.81
C THR A 178 15.10 -6.09 3.36
N VAL A 179 15.28 -7.28 3.91
CA VAL A 179 16.58 -7.80 4.33
C VAL A 179 17.01 -8.89 3.37
N HIS A 180 18.28 -8.89 2.96
CA HIS A 180 18.89 -9.99 2.22
C HIS A 180 19.77 -10.83 3.16
N TRP A 181 19.28 -12.00 3.56
CA TRP A 181 19.96 -12.87 4.51
C TRP A 181 21.27 -13.40 3.92
N GLY A 182 22.38 -13.17 4.64
CA GLY A 182 23.73 -13.57 4.19
C GLY A 182 24.29 -12.72 3.06
N GLY A 183 23.65 -11.58 2.76
CA GLY A 183 24.22 -10.55 1.90
C GLY A 183 25.39 -9.80 2.54
N PRO A 184 26.05 -8.92 1.77
CA PRO A 184 27.22 -8.17 2.22
C PRO A 184 26.90 -7.04 3.22
N TYR A 185 25.62 -6.72 3.40
CA TYR A 185 25.17 -5.55 4.16
C TYR A 185 24.76 -5.87 5.60
N PRO A 186 24.91 -4.93 6.54
CA PRO A 186 24.44 -5.08 7.91
C PRO A 186 22.93 -5.31 7.96
N GLN A 187 22.50 -6.31 8.74
CA GLN A 187 21.08 -6.65 8.91
C GLN A 187 20.51 -6.11 10.22
N LEU A 188 21.37 -5.85 11.20
CA LEU A 188 20.95 -5.39 12.52
C LEU A 188 20.56 -3.92 12.46
N ILE A 189 19.54 -3.57 13.22
CA ILE A 189 19.21 -2.17 13.47
C ILE A 189 20.34 -1.55 14.28
N ASP A 190 20.75 -0.36 13.85
CA ASP A 190 21.68 0.49 14.58
C ASP A 190 20.94 1.60 15.35
N TYR A 191 21.44 1.92 16.53
CA TYR A 191 20.82 2.86 17.46
C TYR A 191 21.79 3.98 17.77
N ALA A 192 21.41 5.20 17.41
CA ALA A 192 22.10 6.41 17.79
C ALA A 192 21.37 7.12 18.93
N ARG A 193 21.84 8.30 19.34
CA ARG A 193 21.22 9.07 20.43
C ARG A 193 19.87 9.70 20.04
N ASP A 194 19.68 9.98 18.76
CA ASP A 194 18.58 10.76 18.23
C ASP A 194 17.89 10.10 17.04
N HIS A 195 18.31 8.89 16.67
CA HIS A 195 17.72 8.14 15.57
C HIS A 195 18.01 6.65 15.67
N LEU A 196 17.25 5.89 14.90
CA LEU A 196 17.45 4.49 14.59
C LEU A 196 17.75 4.37 13.10
N ALA A 197 18.71 3.54 12.72
CA ALA A 197 19.06 3.28 11.33
C ALA A 197 18.87 1.80 10.97
N TYR A 198 18.44 1.54 9.74
CA TYR A 198 18.30 0.20 9.19
C TYR A 198 18.68 0.18 7.71
N PHE A 199 19.07 -1.00 7.23
CA PHE A 199 19.40 -1.20 5.83
C PHE A 199 18.20 -1.77 5.08
N ASP A 200 17.80 -1.14 3.97
CA ASP A 200 16.73 -1.59 3.10
C ASP A 200 17.27 -2.10 1.77
N ALA A 201 17.30 -3.42 1.61
CA ALA A 201 17.74 -4.10 0.39
C ALA A 201 16.66 -4.17 -0.71
N SER A 202 15.60 -3.35 -0.62
CA SER A 202 14.57 -3.27 -1.66
C SER A 202 14.95 -2.35 -2.82
N GLU A 203 15.72 -1.31 -2.55
CA GLU A 203 16.21 -0.36 -3.57
C GLU A 203 17.47 -0.93 -4.26
N GLY A 204 17.64 -0.61 -5.54
CA GLY A 204 18.74 -1.13 -6.37
C GLY A 204 20.12 -0.65 -5.91
N GLU A 205 21.18 -1.12 -6.58
CA GLU A 205 22.60 -0.87 -6.22
C GLU A 205 23.03 0.61 -6.18
N ASP A 206 22.18 1.54 -6.61
CA ASP A 206 22.50 2.95 -6.83
C ASP A 206 21.84 3.95 -5.84
N GLU A 207 21.06 3.50 -4.85
CA GLU A 207 20.34 4.37 -3.90
C GLU A 207 20.75 4.15 -2.43
N ASP A 208 20.54 5.17 -1.57
CA ASP A 208 20.87 5.16 -0.14
C ASP A 208 20.11 4.03 0.59
N PHE A 209 20.75 2.87 0.65
CA PHE A 209 20.24 1.69 1.35
C PHE A 209 20.04 1.91 2.86
N VAL A 210 20.77 2.86 3.45
CA VAL A 210 20.66 3.18 4.88
C VAL A 210 19.51 4.16 5.07
N LYS A 211 18.43 3.68 5.69
CA LYS A 211 17.27 4.49 6.06
C LYS A 211 17.33 4.83 7.55
N VAL A 212 16.85 6.03 7.89
CA VAL A 212 16.91 6.57 9.25
C VAL A 212 15.50 6.93 9.73
N VAL A 213 15.20 6.60 10.99
CA VAL A 213 14.00 7.02 11.71
C VAL A 213 14.43 7.90 12.87
N PRO A 214 13.99 9.17 12.93
CA PRO A 214 14.27 10.04 14.07
C PRO A 214 13.67 9.47 15.35
N MET A 215 14.38 9.63 16.46
CA MET A 215 13.99 9.17 17.79
C MET A 215 14.03 10.33 18.81
N PRO A 216 12.92 10.62 19.52
CA PRO A 216 11.58 10.02 19.35
C PRO A 216 10.97 10.23 17.94
N PRO A 217 10.09 9.33 17.48
CA PRO A 217 9.40 9.50 16.20
C PRO A 217 8.63 10.82 16.13
N THR A 218 8.60 11.41 14.95
CA THR A 218 7.96 12.71 14.72
C THR A 218 6.44 12.62 14.71
N LEU A 219 5.77 13.77 14.72
CA LEU A 219 4.33 13.83 14.54
C LEU A 219 3.91 13.33 13.14
N ALA A 220 4.73 13.57 12.11
CA ALA A 220 4.50 13.04 10.77
C ALA A 220 4.51 11.51 10.77
N ASP A 221 5.46 10.89 11.47
CA ASP A 221 5.52 9.43 11.64
C ASP A 221 4.26 8.88 12.33
N TRP A 222 3.77 9.59 13.34
CA TRP A 222 2.55 9.21 14.05
C TRP A 222 1.28 9.36 13.19
N ILE A 223 1.26 10.32 12.26
CA ILE A 223 0.17 10.45 11.28
C ILE A 223 0.23 9.29 10.27
N SER A 224 1.42 8.97 9.75
CA SER A 224 1.57 7.90 8.75
C SER A 224 1.21 6.53 9.29
N THR A 225 1.33 6.29 10.62
CA THR A 225 0.85 5.04 11.22
C THR A 225 -0.68 4.87 11.16
N ARG A 226 -1.44 5.96 11.00
CA ARG A 226 -2.91 5.97 10.97
C ARG A 226 -3.50 6.09 9.57
N ILE A 227 -2.71 6.60 8.62
CA ILE A 227 -3.13 6.83 7.25
C ILE A 227 -2.40 5.80 6.37
N PRO A 228 -3.06 4.73 5.91
CA PRO A 228 -2.43 3.76 5.03
C PRO A 228 -1.84 4.43 3.79
N LEU A 229 -0.69 3.94 3.30
CA LEU A 229 0.01 4.42 2.10
C LEU A 229 0.75 5.76 2.26
N LEU A 230 0.80 6.30 3.47
CA LEU A 230 1.57 7.51 3.79
C LEU A 230 2.93 7.17 4.43
N ASP A 231 3.27 5.89 4.48
CA ASP A 231 4.41 5.27 5.15
C ASP A 231 5.69 5.24 4.31
#